data_AF-A0A7W1F3Q7-F1
#
_entry.id   AF-A0A7W1F3Q7-F1
#
_cell.length_a   1.000
_cell.length_b   1.000
_cell.length_c   1.000
_cell.angle_alpha   90.00
_cell.angle_beta   90.00
_cell.angle_gamma   90.00
#
_symmetry.space_group_name_H-M   'P 1'
#
loop_
_entity.id
_entity.type
_entity.pdbx_description
1 polymer ?
#
loop_
_entity_poly.entity_id
_entity_poly.type
_entity_poly.pdbx_seq_one_letter_code
_entity_poly.pdbx_strand_id
1 'polypeptide(L)'
;AGPDIDLGPLSVIGVPRGLAAVARRCLESQPARRYADGTAVAADLRRWLGAGITLAERPSLLRRGWTYLRRSPGLAMALVLVAMGAALAGWSEHARRSEVRARLAGLAAGLDFSDLAALRAARGELRAIAGDGSLSVARDLDERLAVAVAALERRERTEAQRVALAAIATRYRREGPWENEIADLTAALAAVGVDLQDAERAARVVRDHPLRQDLLAVLLQLERALIIDLPADPRRVRIPALIAAATDDDAWRAVGELLSRAEVVAHDLLFCPCDASERALRDPRAADLLLSSFGPEQRLVRYAAERIVADPGAYWPRVISARAAWRAGDVEQARRHALVALGQEPHGLWPHLVLAYVALSERDDATLLTESRAAAAANPRHLEPTVLLAVGLARSQRLAEAQAVIDHADIAEHLQYHLQHPVGHPMEDAVAALVEAGVKIAAVAPRLGPVVPHH
;
A
#
# COMPACT_ATOMS: atom_id res chain seq x y z
N ALA A 1 85.46 -46.09 24.22
CA ALA A 1 84.40 -46.60 23.32
C ALA A 1 84.52 -48.12 23.31
N GLY A 2 83.56 -48.83 23.91
CA GLY A 2 83.52 -50.30 23.82
C GLY A 2 83.10 -50.73 22.41
N PRO A 3 83.40 -51.98 22.01
CA PRO A 3 83.04 -52.49 20.69
C PRO A 3 81.53 -52.39 20.49
N ASP A 4 81.11 -51.75 19.40
CA ASP A 4 79.70 -51.66 19.04
C ASP A 4 79.24 -53.07 18.66
N ILE A 5 78.41 -53.68 19.50
CA ILE A 5 77.91 -55.03 19.25
C ILE A 5 77.01 -54.96 18.02
N ASP A 6 77.36 -55.66 16.95
CA ASP A 6 76.52 -55.74 15.76
C ASP A 6 75.25 -56.56 16.08
N LEU A 7 74.14 -55.86 16.28
CA LEU A 7 72.83 -56.42 16.57
C LEU A 7 71.99 -56.66 15.30
N GLY A 8 72.56 -56.45 14.10
CA GLY A 8 71.94 -56.71 12.81
C GLY A 8 71.35 -58.12 12.64
N PRO A 9 72.02 -59.20 13.12
CA PRO A 9 71.51 -60.58 13.00
C PRO A 9 70.17 -60.83 13.69
N LEU A 10 69.82 -60.06 14.74
CA LEU A 10 68.55 -60.18 15.46
C LEU A 10 67.33 -59.74 14.60
N SER A 11 67.56 -59.14 13.43
CA SER A 11 66.52 -58.67 12.50
C SER A 11 66.22 -59.65 11.35
N VAL A 12 67.13 -60.60 11.08
CA VAL A 12 67.14 -61.42 9.86
C VAL A 12 66.66 -62.85 10.12
N ILE A 13 66.81 -63.32 11.37
CA ILE A 13 66.37 -64.64 11.82
C ILE A 13 64.93 -64.48 12.33
N GLY A 14 64.09 -65.52 12.20
CA GLY A 14 62.66 -65.55 12.59
C GLY A 14 62.31 -65.26 14.07
N VAL A 15 63.18 -64.54 14.78
CA VAL A 15 62.98 -63.95 16.10
C VAL A 15 61.84 -62.93 16.03
N PRO A 16 60.78 -63.10 16.83
CA PRO A 16 59.69 -62.13 16.91
C PRO A 16 60.20 -60.74 17.32
N ARG A 17 59.66 -59.68 16.71
CA ARG A 17 60.13 -58.28 16.89
C ARG A 17 60.25 -57.85 18.36
N GLY A 18 59.33 -58.25 19.22
CA GLY A 18 59.38 -57.93 20.65
C GLY A 18 60.59 -58.55 21.36
N LEU A 19 60.92 -59.79 21.04
CA LEU A 19 62.04 -60.54 21.60
C LEU A 19 63.38 -59.98 21.10
N ALA A 20 63.44 -59.63 19.80
CA ALA A 20 64.57 -58.90 19.23
C ALA A 20 64.76 -57.50 19.88
N ALA A 21 63.68 -56.81 20.26
CA ALA A 21 63.77 -55.54 20.97
C ALA A 21 64.29 -55.70 22.41
N VAL A 22 63.85 -56.73 23.14
CA VAL A 22 64.36 -57.05 24.49
C VAL A 22 65.83 -57.43 24.44
N ALA A 23 66.23 -58.30 23.51
CA ALA A 23 67.62 -58.68 23.30
C ALA A 23 68.51 -57.46 23.01
N ARG A 24 68.05 -56.56 22.12
CA ARG A 24 68.76 -55.31 21.83
C ARG A 24 68.92 -54.43 23.07
N ARG A 25 67.88 -54.28 23.89
CA ARG A 25 67.95 -53.48 25.12
C ARG A 25 68.84 -54.12 26.19
N CYS A 26 68.92 -55.45 26.29
CA CYS A 26 69.86 -56.13 27.18
C CYS A 26 71.33 -55.93 26.76
N LEU A 27 71.58 -55.87 25.46
CA LEU A 27 72.91 -55.77 24.85
C LEU A 27 73.36 -54.32 24.57
N GLU A 28 72.53 -53.33 24.93
CA GLU A 28 72.79 -51.91 24.69
C GLU A 28 74.14 -51.46 25.25
N SER A 29 74.97 -50.77 24.45
CA SER A 29 76.34 -50.42 24.85
C SER A 29 76.40 -49.48 26.07
N GLN A 30 75.39 -48.64 26.26
CA GLN A 30 75.30 -47.71 27.40
C GLN A 30 74.60 -48.36 28.61
N PRO A 31 75.28 -48.54 29.77
CA PRO A 31 74.70 -49.21 30.95
C PRO A 31 73.37 -48.61 31.42
N ALA A 32 73.22 -47.28 31.36
CA ALA A 32 72.00 -46.57 31.78
C ALA A 32 70.77 -46.85 30.92
N ARG A 33 70.93 -47.40 29.70
CA ARG A 33 69.83 -47.71 28.78
C ARG A 33 69.42 -49.19 28.78
N ARG A 34 70.20 -50.05 29.46
CA ARG A 34 69.87 -51.47 29.69
C ARG A 34 68.69 -51.62 30.64
N TYR A 35 68.18 -52.83 30.77
CA TYR A 35 67.34 -53.16 31.92
C TYR A 35 68.19 -53.05 33.20
N ALA A 36 67.59 -52.51 34.26
CA ALA A 36 68.30 -52.27 35.53
C ALA A 36 68.81 -53.57 36.15
N ASP A 37 68.06 -54.67 35.98
CA ASP A 37 68.42 -56.00 36.46
C ASP A 37 67.68 -57.10 35.67
N GLY A 38 67.95 -58.36 36.00
CA GLY A 38 67.28 -59.52 35.41
C GLY A 38 65.78 -59.60 35.73
N THR A 39 65.31 -58.99 36.83
CA THR A 39 63.89 -58.95 37.17
C THR A 39 63.11 -58.06 36.22
N ALA A 40 63.71 -56.95 35.76
CA ALA A 40 63.15 -56.05 34.76
C ALA A 40 63.09 -56.71 33.36
N VAL A 41 64.08 -57.53 32.99
CA VAL A 41 64.04 -58.36 31.78
C VAL A 41 62.91 -59.40 31.88
N ALA A 42 62.84 -60.13 32.99
CA ALA A 42 61.80 -61.13 33.22
C ALA A 42 60.39 -60.50 33.27
N ALA A 43 60.25 -59.28 33.77
CA ALA A 43 59.00 -58.52 33.75
C ALA A 43 58.59 -58.11 32.33
N ASP A 44 59.53 -57.71 31.47
CA ASP A 44 59.23 -57.35 30.09
C ASP A 44 59.02 -58.56 29.17
N LEU A 45 59.66 -59.71 29.45
CA LEU A 45 59.37 -60.98 28.78
C LEU A 45 58.02 -61.56 29.22
N ARG A 46 57.67 -61.52 30.51
CA ARG A 46 56.31 -61.84 30.98
C ARG A 46 55.29 -60.91 30.36
N ARG A 47 55.63 -59.62 30.25
CA ARG A 47 54.84 -58.67 29.49
C ARG A 47 54.80 -59.05 28.03
N TRP A 48 55.82 -59.56 27.36
CA TRP A 48 55.74 -59.95 25.95
C TRP A 48 54.89 -61.21 25.73
N LEU A 49 55.11 -62.26 26.52
CA LEU A 49 54.34 -63.51 26.48
C LEU A 49 52.88 -63.26 26.82
N GLY A 50 52.65 -62.52 27.90
CA GLY A 50 51.33 -62.13 28.37
C GLY A 50 50.75 -60.92 27.65
N ALA A 51 51.54 -60.18 26.84
CA ALA A 51 51.41 -58.89 26.07
C ALA A 51 51.17 -58.89 24.56
N GLY A 52 51.90 -59.77 23.87
CA GLY A 52 52.29 -59.59 22.47
C GLY A 52 53.23 -58.39 22.22
N ILE A 53 53.56 -57.58 23.24
CA ILE A 53 54.34 -56.33 23.14
C ILE A 53 55.38 -56.21 24.26
N THR A 54 56.53 -55.62 23.97
CA THR A 54 57.57 -55.30 24.96
C THR A 54 57.68 -53.80 25.18
N LEU A 55 58.16 -53.38 26.35
CA LEU A 55 58.53 -51.99 26.62
C LEU A 55 59.72 -51.57 25.74
N ALA A 56 60.63 -52.52 25.44
CA ALA A 56 61.75 -52.29 24.53
C ALA A 56 61.32 -51.88 23.10
N GLU A 57 60.18 -52.38 22.60
CA GLU A 57 59.72 -52.08 21.24
C GLU A 57 59.15 -50.65 21.10
N ARG A 58 58.98 -49.90 22.20
CA ARG A 58 58.35 -48.56 22.23
C ARG A 58 57.06 -48.47 21.37
N PRO A 59 56.06 -49.35 21.58
CA PRO A 59 54.89 -49.41 20.71
C PRO A 59 54.10 -48.10 20.71
N SER A 60 53.59 -47.70 19.54
CA SER A 60 52.72 -46.53 19.37
C SER A 60 51.41 -46.69 20.16
N LEU A 61 50.76 -45.57 20.49
CA LEU A 61 49.51 -45.57 21.28
C LEU A 61 48.42 -46.44 20.64
N LEU A 62 48.31 -46.42 19.30
CA LEU A 62 47.41 -47.28 18.53
C LEU A 62 47.72 -48.78 18.72
N ARG A 63 48.99 -49.17 18.65
CA ARG A 63 49.40 -50.58 18.82
C ARG A 63 49.18 -51.05 20.25
N ARG A 64 49.45 -50.20 21.25
CA ARG A 64 49.12 -50.50 22.65
C ARG A 64 47.62 -50.70 22.84
N GLY A 65 46.79 -49.78 22.33
CA GLY A 65 45.33 -49.88 22.38
C GLY A 65 44.79 -51.17 21.73
N TRP A 66 45.29 -51.53 20.54
CA TRP A 66 44.90 -52.77 19.84
C TRP A 66 45.22 -54.03 20.63
N THR A 67 46.37 -54.08 21.30
CA THR A 67 46.79 -55.27 22.05
C THR A 67 45.99 -55.45 23.34
N TYR A 68 45.58 -54.34 23.98
CA TYR A 68 44.61 -54.35 25.08
C TYR A 68 43.21 -54.78 24.61
N LEU A 69 42.77 -54.30 23.44
CA LEU A 69 41.46 -54.64 22.88
C LEU A 69 41.32 -56.13 22.56
N ARG A 70 42.38 -56.77 22.03
CA ARG A 70 42.42 -58.20 21.73
C ARG A 70 42.32 -59.13 22.94
N ARG A 71 42.41 -58.61 24.17
CA ARG A 71 42.54 -59.41 25.39
C ARG A 71 41.48 -59.19 26.42
N SER A 72 40.75 -58.10 26.30
CA SER A 72 39.53 -57.88 27.03
C SER A 72 38.39 -58.00 26.03
N PRO A 73 37.76 -59.17 25.88
CA PRO A 73 36.57 -59.32 25.04
C PRO A 73 35.46 -58.33 25.46
N GLY A 74 35.43 -57.92 26.74
CA GLY A 74 34.54 -56.87 27.24
C GLY A 74 34.81 -55.48 26.65
N LEU A 75 36.09 -55.07 26.47
CA LEU A 75 36.41 -53.79 25.83
C LEU A 75 36.12 -53.78 24.33
N ALA A 76 36.38 -54.90 23.64
CA ALA A 76 36.02 -55.07 22.24
C ALA A 76 34.50 -54.98 22.03
N MET A 77 33.73 -55.67 22.88
CA MET A 77 32.27 -55.58 22.89
C MET A 77 31.79 -54.15 23.17
N ALA A 78 32.36 -53.48 24.17
CA ALA A 78 32.01 -52.09 24.49
C ALA A 78 32.23 -51.13 23.30
N LEU A 79 33.35 -51.25 22.58
CA LEU A 79 33.60 -50.43 21.38
C LEU A 79 32.63 -50.74 20.24
N VAL A 80 32.29 -52.02 20.03
CA VAL A 80 31.29 -52.41 19.03
C VAL A 80 29.92 -51.85 19.38
N LEU A 81 29.50 -51.94 20.64
CA LEU A 81 28.23 -51.38 21.11
C LEU A 81 28.18 -49.85 20.95
N VAL A 82 29.28 -49.14 21.25
CA VAL A 82 29.38 -47.69 21.04
C VAL A 82 29.30 -47.34 19.55
N ALA A 83 30.03 -48.06 18.69
CA ALA A 83 29.99 -47.82 17.24
C ALA A 83 28.60 -48.11 16.66
N MET A 84 27.94 -49.17 17.11
CA MET A 84 26.58 -49.52 16.70
C MET A 84 25.56 -48.48 17.20
N GLY A 85 25.70 -48.00 18.45
CA GLY A 85 24.88 -46.92 18.99
C GLY A 85 25.03 -45.62 18.20
N ALA A 86 26.26 -45.24 17.83
CA ALA A 86 26.52 -44.07 17.00
C ALA A 86 25.95 -44.23 15.58
N ALA A 87 26.08 -45.41 14.97
CA ALA A 87 25.49 -45.70 13.66
C ALA A 87 23.97 -45.66 13.68
N LEU A 88 23.35 -46.22 14.72
CA LEU A 88 21.89 -46.21 14.90
C LEU A 88 21.37 -44.79 15.15
N ALA A 89 22.06 -44.00 15.97
CA ALA A 89 21.75 -42.59 16.20
C ALA A 89 21.91 -41.74 14.93
N GLY A 90 22.97 -41.99 14.15
CA GLY A 90 23.18 -41.35 12.85
C GLY A 90 22.10 -41.70 11.83
N TRP A 91 21.69 -42.97 11.78
CA TRP A 91 20.62 -43.45 10.91
C TRP A 91 19.26 -42.89 11.31
N SER A 92 18.93 -42.86 12.60
CA SER A 92 17.65 -42.32 13.08
C SER A 92 17.54 -40.81 12.84
N GLU A 93 18.62 -40.05 13.04
CA GLU A 93 18.67 -38.63 12.71
C GLU A 93 18.59 -38.39 11.19
N HIS A 94 19.26 -39.22 10.39
CA HIS A 94 19.15 -39.15 8.93
C HIS A 94 17.72 -39.44 8.44
N ALA A 95 17.09 -40.49 8.97
CA ALA A 95 15.71 -40.85 8.66
C ALA A 95 14.74 -39.73 9.04
N ARG A 96 14.87 -39.17 10.25
CA ARG A 96 14.08 -38.02 10.72
C ARG A 96 14.25 -36.80 9.80
N ARG A 97 15.48 -36.46 9.42
CA ARG A 97 15.75 -35.35 8.48
C ARG A 97 15.18 -35.60 7.09
N SER A 98 15.22 -36.84 6.62
CA SER A 98 14.65 -37.21 5.31
C SER A 98 13.13 -37.07 5.28
N GLU A 99 12.45 -37.48 6.36
CA GLU A 99 11.01 -37.33 6.51
C GLU A 99 10.60 -35.86 6.56
N VAL A 100 11.31 -35.05 7.36
CA VAL A 100 11.08 -33.60 7.41
C VAL A 100 11.27 -32.98 6.02
N ARG A 101 12.35 -33.32 5.30
CA ARG A 101 12.57 -32.82 3.93
C ARG A 101 11.46 -33.20 2.96
N ALA A 102 10.96 -34.44 3.03
CA ALA A 102 9.86 -34.89 2.17
C ALA A 102 8.56 -34.13 2.46
N ARG A 103 8.24 -33.91 3.74
CA ARG A 103 7.08 -33.08 4.15
C ARG A 103 7.22 -31.64 3.66
N LEU A 104 8.39 -31.04 3.82
CA LEU A 104 8.68 -29.68 3.34
C LEU A 104 8.57 -29.57 1.80
N ALA A 105 9.04 -30.58 1.07
CA ALA A 105 8.91 -30.63 -0.38
C ALA A 105 7.44 -30.76 -0.82
N GLY A 106 6.65 -31.58 -0.11
CA GLY A 106 5.21 -31.71 -0.34
C GLY A 106 4.46 -30.40 -0.09
N LEU A 107 4.77 -29.73 1.03
CA LEU A 107 4.23 -28.40 1.35
C LEU A 107 4.55 -27.41 0.22
N ALA A 108 5.82 -27.31 -0.17
CA ALA A 108 6.27 -26.39 -1.22
C ALA A 108 5.62 -26.65 -2.59
N ALA A 109 5.36 -27.92 -2.94
CA ALA A 109 4.74 -28.30 -4.20
C ALA A 109 3.25 -27.93 -4.30
N GLY A 110 2.56 -27.79 -3.16
CA GLY A 110 1.13 -27.45 -3.09
C GLY A 110 0.83 -25.97 -2.89
N LEU A 111 1.84 -25.09 -2.89
CA LEU A 111 1.64 -23.67 -2.62
C LEU A 111 1.02 -22.93 -3.80
N ASP A 112 -0.09 -22.27 -3.53
CA ASP A 112 -0.60 -21.19 -4.39
C ASP A 112 0.00 -19.85 -3.92
N PHE A 113 0.88 -19.27 -4.75
CA PHE A 113 1.51 -17.98 -4.46
C PHE A 113 0.60 -16.78 -4.72
N SER A 114 -0.64 -17.00 -5.17
CA SER A 114 -1.66 -15.96 -5.34
C SER A 114 -2.60 -15.83 -4.14
N ASP A 115 -2.64 -16.83 -3.25
CA ASP A 115 -3.51 -16.85 -2.07
C ASP A 115 -2.72 -16.54 -0.78
N LEU A 116 -2.98 -15.36 -0.22
CA LEU A 116 -2.34 -14.90 1.01
C LEU A 116 -2.69 -15.75 2.23
N ALA A 117 -3.93 -16.26 2.32
CA ALA A 117 -4.34 -17.12 3.43
C ALA A 117 -3.61 -18.47 3.36
N ALA A 118 -3.49 -19.04 2.15
CA ALA A 118 -2.74 -20.27 1.92
C ALA A 118 -1.25 -20.10 2.29
N LEU A 119 -0.61 -18.99 1.88
CA LEU A 119 0.79 -18.74 2.23
C LEU A 119 1.02 -18.53 3.74
N ARG A 120 0.11 -17.84 4.43
CA ARG A 120 0.18 -17.69 5.90
C ARG A 120 0.01 -19.03 6.62
N ALA A 121 -0.93 -19.85 6.18
CA ALA A 121 -1.16 -21.20 6.70
C ALA A 121 0.08 -22.08 6.50
N ALA A 122 0.62 -22.10 5.27
CA ALA A 122 1.84 -22.84 4.94
C ALA A 122 3.05 -22.39 5.78
N ARG A 123 3.18 -21.08 6.04
CA ARG A 123 4.26 -20.57 6.91
C ARG A 123 4.09 -21.01 8.37
N GLY A 124 2.85 -21.07 8.86
CA GLY A 124 2.52 -21.63 10.17
C GLY A 124 2.88 -23.12 10.25
N GLU A 125 2.50 -23.90 9.24
CA GLU A 125 2.78 -25.34 9.15
C GLU A 125 4.29 -25.61 9.05
N LEU A 126 5.01 -24.85 8.23
CA LEU A 126 6.46 -24.90 8.11
C LEU A 126 7.15 -24.74 9.48
N ARG A 127 6.73 -23.73 10.26
CA ARG A 127 7.29 -23.48 11.60
C ARG A 127 6.98 -24.62 12.57
N ALA A 128 5.79 -25.23 12.46
CA ALA A 128 5.43 -26.41 13.23
C ALA A 128 6.26 -27.65 12.86
N ILE A 129 6.55 -27.86 11.57
CA ILE A 129 7.36 -28.98 11.07
C ILE A 129 8.85 -28.80 11.41
N ALA A 130 9.38 -27.58 11.27
CA ALA A 130 10.81 -27.31 11.34
C ALA A 130 11.32 -26.99 12.76
N GLY A 131 10.45 -26.63 13.71
CA GLY A 131 10.84 -26.23 15.06
C GLY A 131 11.86 -25.08 15.04
N ASP A 132 13.00 -25.27 15.72
CA ASP A 132 14.07 -24.26 15.88
C ASP A 132 14.91 -23.99 14.61
N GLY A 133 14.54 -24.52 13.44
CA GLY A 133 15.12 -24.10 12.16
C GLY A 133 16.51 -24.68 11.83
N SER A 134 16.86 -25.86 12.33
CA SER A 134 18.17 -26.48 12.11
C SER A 134 18.43 -26.93 10.66
N LEU A 135 17.39 -27.05 9.82
CA LEU A 135 17.49 -27.43 8.41
C LEU A 135 17.54 -26.18 7.51
N SER A 136 18.57 -26.09 6.67
CA SER A 136 18.71 -24.99 5.69
C SER A 136 17.49 -24.86 4.77
N VAL A 137 16.98 -25.99 4.26
CA VAL A 137 15.79 -26.03 3.39
C VAL A 137 14.57 -25.38 4.05
N ALA A 138 14.37 -25.57 5.36
CA ALA A 138 13.26 -24.98 6.08
C ALA A 138 13.42 -23.45 6.23
N ARG A 139 14.65 -22.99 6.51
CA ARG A 139 14.97 -21.56 6.58
C ARG A 139 14.76 -20.88 5.22
N ASP A 140 15.27 -21.48 4.15
CA ASP A 140 15.14 -20.95 2.79
C ASP A 140 13.67 -20.86 2.36
N LEU A 141 12.85 -21.85 2.74
CA LEU A 141 11.41 -21.83 2.47
C LEU A 141 10.67 -20.78 3.32
N ASP A 142 11.01 -20.61 4.60
CA ASP A 142 10.38 -19.58 5.46
C ASP A 142 10.67 -18.19 4.93
N GLU A 143 11.91 -17.94 4.48
CA GLU A 143 12.30 -16.66 3.88
C GLU A 143 11.50 -16.37 2.59
N ARG A 144 11.39 -17.36 1.69
CA ARG A 144 10.58 -17.22 0.47
C ARG A 144 9.11 -16.95 0.77
N LEU A 145 8.52 -17.71 1.71
CA LEU A 145 7.15 -17.49 2.16
C LEU A 145 6.97 -16.12 2.82
N ALA A 146 7.94 -15.68 3.61
CA ALA A 146 7.92 -14.36 4.25
C ALA A 146 7.85 -13.23 3.22
N VAL A 147 8.70 -13.29 2.20
CA VAL A 147 8.74 -12.31 1.12
C VAL A 147 7.42 -12.33 0.33
N ALA A 148 6.90 -13.50 -0.01
CA ALA A 148 5.64 -13.63 -0.74
C ALA A 148 4.44 -13.10 0.05
N VAL A 149 4.32 -13.45 1.33
CA VAL A 149 3.29 -12.92 2.25
C VAL A 149 3.37 -11.40 2.33
N ALA A 150 4.56 -10.84 2.57
CA ALA A 150 4.74 -9.39 2.67
C ALA A 150 4.40 -8.65 1.36
N ALA A 151 4.67 -9.27 0.21
CA ALA A 151 4.33 -8.71 -1.10
C ALA A 151 2.81 -8.70 -1.34
N LEU A 152 2.11 -9.80 -1.06
CA LEU A 152 0.64 -9.86 -1.18
C LEU A 152 -0.05 -8.93 -0.19
N GLU A 153 0.41 -8.86 1.06
CA GLU A 153 -0.10 -7.91 2.05
C GLU A 153 0.05 -6.45 1.62
N ARG A 154 1.16 -6.11 0.94
CA ARG A 154 1.36 -4.78 0.38
C ARG A 154 0.40 -4.51 -0.77
N ARG A 155 0.18 -5.50 -1.63
CA ARG A 155 -0.76 -5.42 -2.76
C ARG A 155 -2.20 -5.22 -2.27
N GLU A 156 -2.67 -6.06 -1.34
CA GLU A 156 -4.02 -5.95 -0.77
C GLU A 156 -4.25 -4.60 -0.09
N ARG A 157 -3.27 -4.11 0.70
CA ARG A 157 -3.34 -2.78 1.32
C ARG A 157 -3.42 -1.67 0.28
N THR A 158 -2.59 -1.73 -0.77
CA THR A 158 -2.62 -0.73 -1.85
C THR A 158 -3.96 -0.77 -2.59
N GLU A 159 -4.52 -1.95 -2.83
CA GLU A 159 -5.83 -2.07 -3.48
C GLU A 159 -6.95 -1.50 -2.61
N ALA A 160 -6.96 -1.83 -1.31
CA ALA A 160 -7.92 -1.28 -0.37
C ALA A 160 -7.86 0.26 -0.31
N GLN A 161 -6.65 0.82 -0.29
CA GLN A 161 -6.44 2.27 -0.37
C GLN A 161 -6.96 2.85 -1.70
N ARG A 162 -6.70 2.19 -2.84
CA ARG A 162 -7.21 2.65 -4.14
C ARG A 162 -8.74 2.68 -4.16
N VAL A 163 -9.39 1.62 -3.67
CA VAL A 163 -10.85 1.54 -3.59
C VAL A 163 -11.41 2.66 -2.70
N ALA A 164 -10.78 2.94 -1.56
CA ALA A 164 -11.19 4.02 -0.68
C ALA A 164 -11.06 5.40 -1.31
N LEU A 165 -9.93 5.70 -1.97
CA LEU A 165 -9.73 6.99 -2.67
C LEU A 165 -10.69 7.14 -3.86
N ALA A 166 -10.92 6.07 -4.63
CA ALA A 166 -11.88 6.08 -5.74
C ALA A 166 -13.33 6.29 -5.28
N ALA A 167 -13.70 5.79 -4.09
CA ALA A 167 -15.02 6.02 -3.51
C ALA A 167 -15.26 7.51 -3.23
N ILE A 168 -14.25 8.26 -2.79
CA ILE A 168 -14.33 9.71 -2.56
C ILE A 168 -14.59 10.46 -3.88
N ALA A 169 -13.81 10.17 -4.92
CA ALA A 169 -14.00 10.79 -6.23
C ALA A 169 -15.39 10.46 -6.83
N THR A 170 -15.85 9.23 -6.63
CA THR A 170 -17.18 8.77 -7.06
C THR A 170 -18.28 9.49 -6.28
N ARG A 171 -18.09 9.70 -4.98
CA ARG A 171 -19.03 10.46 -4.16
C ARG A 171 -19.18 11.89 -4.66
N TYR A 172 -18.08 12.61 -4.89
CA TYR A 172 -18.16 13.98 -5.42
C TYR A 172 -18.81 14.04 -6.80
N ARG A 173 -18.54 13.06 -7.66
CA ARG A 173 -19.22 12.94 -8.96
C ARG A 173 -20.74 12.77 -8.82
N ARG A 174 -21.20 12.02 -7.82
CA ARG A 174 -22.63 11.72 -7.62
C ARG A 174 -23.36 12.78 -6.81
N GLU A 175 -22.74 13.25 -5.75
CA GLU A 175 -23.37 14.06 -4.71
C GLU A 175 -22.88 15.51 -4.73
N GLY A 176 -21.78 15.82 -5.44
CA GLY A 176 -21.12 17.11 -5.32
C GLY A 176 -20.43 17.28 -3.96
N PRO A 177 -20.27 18.52 -3.45
CA PRO A 177 -19.71 18.76 -2.12
C PRO A 177 -20.61 18.20 -1.01
N TRP A 178 -20.04 17.86 0.15
CA TRP A 178 -20.80 17.37 1.31
C TRP A 178 -20.28 17.98 2.62
N GLU A 179 -21.11 17.98 3.66
CA GLU A 179 -20.87 18.69 4.93
C GLU A 179 -19.50 18.42 5.57
N ASN A 180 -19.02 17.17 5.51
CA ASN A 180 -17.75 16.75 6.14
C ASN A 180 -16.62 16.52 5.12
N GLU A 181 -16.71 17.11 3.92
CA GLU A 181 -15.76 16.86 2.83
C GLU A 181 -14.30 17.08 3.22
N ILE A 182 -14.00 18.22 3.85
CA ILE A 182 -12.63 18.55 4.28
C ILE A 182 -12.10 17.53 5.30
N ALA A 183 -12.94 17.08 6.24
CA ALA A 183 -12.56 16.10 7.25
C ALA A 183 -12.32 14.72 6.64
N ASP A 184 -13.22 14.26 5.76
CA ASP A 184 -13.13 12.96 5.10
C ASP A 184 -11.90 12.89 4.17
N LEU A 185 -11.64 13.94 3.38
CA LEU A 185 -10.46 14.04 2.52
C LEU A 185 -9.16 14.05 3.35
N THR A 186 -9.15 14.77 4.47
CA THR A 186 -8.01 14.82 5.38
C THR A 186 -7.75 13.45 6.01
N ALA A 187 -8.81 12.76 6.46
CA ALA A 187 -8.71 11.42 7.04
C ALA A 187 -8.22 10.39 6.02
N ALA A 188 -8.70 10.48 4.77
CA ALA A 188 -8.26 9.61 3.68
C ALA A 188 -6.77 9.76 3.39
N LEU A 189 -6.23 10.98 3.38
CA LEU A 189 -4.79 11.26 3.24
C LEU A 189 -3.99 10.76 4.45
N ALA A 190 -4.49 10.96 5.68
CA ALA A 190 -3.84 10.47 6.88
C ALA A 190 -3.72 8.93 6.92
N ALA A 191 -4.73 8.21 6.41
CA ALA A 191 -4.74 6.74 6.34
C ALA A 191 -3.63 6.13 5.45
N VAL A 192 -3.06 6.92 4.55
CA VAL A 192 -1.92 6.59 3.68
C VAL A 192 -0.61 7.21 4.18
N GLY A 193 -0.62 7.84 5.36
CA GLY A 193 0.56 8.41 6.00
C GLY A 193 0.93 9.81 5.50
N VAL A 194 0.02 10.51 4.82
CA VAL A 194 0.22 11.89 4.38
C VAL A 194 -0.13 12.85 5.53
N ASP A 195 0.89 13.43 6.15
CA ASP A 195 0.75 14.41 7.23
C ASP A 195 0.78 15.85 6.68
N LEU A 196 -0.38 16.50 6.61
CA LEU A 196 -0.52 17.86 6.09
C LEU A 196 0.13 18.95 6.96
N GLN A 197 0.63 18.61 8.15
CA GLN A 197 1.41 19.54 8.97
C GLN A 197 2.85 19.70 8.49
N ASP A 198 3.40 18.68 7.83
CA ASP A 198 4.76 18.65 7.27
C ASP A 198 4.70 18.43 5.75
N ALA A 199 4.59 19.53 5.01
CA ALA A 199 4.41 19.50 3.55
C ALA A 199 5.57 18.79 2.82
N GLU A 200 6.81 18.91 3.31
CA GLU A 200 7.97 18.26 2.69
C GLU A 200 7.94 16.75 2.88
N ARG A 201 7.65 16.28 4.11
CA ARG A 201 7.50 14.86 4.38
C ARG A 201 6.31 14.28 3.62
N ALA A 202 5.18 14.98 3.63
CA ALA A 202 4.00 14.60 2.89
C ALA A 202 4.27 14.48 1.38
N ALA A 203 4.99 15.43 0.79
CA ALA A 203 5.38 15.39 -0.62
C ALA A 203 6.23 14.16 -0.96
N ARG A 204 7.19 13.78 -0.08
CA ARG A 204 7.96 12.54 -0.24
C ARG A 204 7.08 11.29 -0.19
N VAL A 205 6.18 11.23 0.79
CA VAL A 205 5.22 10.11 0.92
C VAL A 205 4.39 9.98 -0.35
N VAL A 206 3.80 11.07 -0.85
CA VAL A 206 2.98 11.05 -2.07
C VAL A 206 3.81 10.68 -3.29
N ARG A 207 5.02 11.23 -3.44
CA ARG A 207 5.92 10.99 -4.58
C ARG A 207 6.26 9.51 -4.76
N ASP A 208 6.56 8.83 -3.65
CA ASP A 208 7.01 7.45 -3.62
C ASP A 208 5.85 6.43 -3.53
N HIS A 209 4.61 6.90 -3.38
CA HIS A 209 3.44 6.05 -3.22
C HIS A 209 2.97 5.46 -4.57
N PRO A 210 2.57 4.17 -4.63
CA PRO A 210 2.02 3.55 -5.84
C PRO A 210 0.71 4.20 -6.34
N LEU A 211 0.00 4.92 -5.46
CA LEU A 211 -1.23 5.66 -5.77
C LEU A 211 -1.02 7.17 -5.88
N ARG A 212 0.19 7.62 -6.25
CA ARG A 212 0.55 9.05 -6.32
C ARG A 212 -0.51 9.91 -7.01
N GLN A 213 -1.03 9.47 -8.16
CA GLN A 213 -2.02 10.24 -8.92
C GLN A 213 -3.37 10.34 -8.21
N ASP A 214 -3.82 9.28 -7.54
CA ASP A 214 -5.05 9.30 -6.75
C ASP A 214 -4.90 10.23 -5.53
N LEU A 215 -3.72 10.25 -4.90
CA LEU A 215 -3.42 11.15 -3.80
C LEU A 215 -3.38 12.62 -4.25
N LEU A 216 -2.78 12.90 -5.40
CA LEU A 216 -2.78 14.25 -5.99
C LEU A 216 -4.20 14.73 -6.32
N ALA A 217 -5.08 13.83 -6.79
CA ALA A 217 -6.49 14.15 -7.01
C ALA A 217 -7.22 14.52 -5.72
N VAL A 218 -7.01 13.75 -4.64
CA VAL A 218 -7.58 14.04 -3.32
C VAL A 218 -7.04 15.36 -2.74
N LEU A 219 -5.75 15.66 -2.94
CA LEU A 219 -5.15 16.94 -2.53
C LEU A 219 -5.75 18.13 -3.30
N LEU A 220 -5.96 18.00 -4.61
CA LEU A 220 -6.62 19.01 -5.43
C LEU A 220 -8.06 19.25 -4.93
N GLN A 221 -8.81 18.18 -4.69
CA GLN A 221 -10.18 18.28 -4.19
C GLN A 221 -10.23 18.91 -2.78
N LEU A 222 -9.30 18.53 -1.90
CA LEU A 222 -9.18 19.12 -0.56
C LEU A 222 -8.87 20.61 -0.64
N GLU A 223 -7.94 21.01 -1.52
CA GLU A 223 -7.62 22.41 -1.73
C GLU A 223 -8.83 23.17 -2.29
N ARG A 224 -9.60 22.61 -3.25
CA ARG A 224 -10.87 23.19 -3.73
C ARG A 224 -11.85 23.43 -2.58
N ALA A 225 -12.07 22.42 -1.73
CA ALA A 225 -12.98 22.55 -0.59
C ALA A 225 -12.50 23.61 0.41
N LEU A 226 -11.19 23.64 0.73
CA LEU A 226 -10.61 24.68 1.57
C LEU A 226 -10.70 26.07 0.94
N ILE A 227 -10.59 26.17 -0.39
CA ILE A 227 -10.73 27.44 -1.10
C ILE A 227 -12.10 28.06 -0.86
N ILE A 228 -13.14 27.24 -0.97
CA ILE A 228 -14.53 27.70 -0.95
C ILE A 228 -15.04 27.82 0.50
N ASP A 229 -14.78 26.82 1.34
CA ASP A 229 -15.47 26.70 2.64
C ASP A 229 -14.65 27.29 3.80
N LEU A 230 -13.31 27.21 3.74
CA LEU A 230 -12.40 27.64 4.81
C LEU A 230 -11.20 28.45 4.28
N PRO A 231 -11.42 29.64 3.69
CA PRO A 231 -10.38 30.39 2.98
C PRO A 231 -9.21 30.85 3.88
N ALA A 232 -9.42 30.94 5.19
CA ALA A 232 -8.40 31.31 6.17
C ALA A 232 -7.58 30.12 6.72
N ASP A 233 -7.86 28.89 6.29
CA ASP A 233 -7.18 27.70 6.79
C ASP A 233 -5.69 27.69 6.38
N PRO A 234 -4.74 27.49 7.31
CA PRO A 234 -3.31 27.51 7.01
C PRO A 234 -2.85 26.43 6.02
N ARG A 235 -3.65 25.36 5.82
CA ARG A 235 -3.36 24.31 4.82
C ARG A 235 -3.39 24.84 3.40
N ARG A 236 -4.12 25.94 3.13
CA ARG A 236 -4.17 26.66 1.83
C ARG A 236 -2.80 27.05 1.29
N VAL A 237 -1.83 27.31 2.17
CA VAL A 237 -0.46 27.62 1.76
C VAL A 237 0.37 26.35 1.50
N ARG A 238 0.08 25.28 2.24
CA ARG A 238 0.89 24.06 2.26
C ARG A 238 0.52 23.07 1.17
N ILE A 239 -0.77 22.86 0.91
CA ILE A 239 -1.24 21.86 -0.05
C ILE A 239 -0.78 22.16 -1.47
N PRO A 240 -0.87 23.40 -2.00
CA PRO A 240 -0.33 23.72 -3.32
C PRO A 240 1.17 23.44 -3.45
N ALA A 241 1.96 23.79 -2.43
CA ALA A 241 3.39 23.51 -2.39
C ALA A 241 3.69 22.00 -2.33
N LEU A 242 2.90 21.25 -1.56
CA LEU A 242 2.97 19.80 -1.47
C LEU A 242 2.68 19.16 -2.84
N ILE A 243 1.61 19.55 -3.53
CA ILE A 243 1.26 19.06 -4.88
C ILE A 243 2.44 19.26 -5.83
N ALA A 244 3.02 20.47 -5.85
CA ALA A 244 4.16 20.78 -6.71
C ALA A 244 5.43 19.98 -6.35
N ALA A 245 5.67 19.73 -5.06
CA ALA A 245 6.82 18.95 -4.59
C ALA A 245 6.63 17.43 -4.73
N ALA A 246 5.40 16.93 -4.87
CA ALA A 246 5.12 15.50 -4.91
C ALA A 246 5.34 14.84 -6.29
N THR A 247 5.71 15.61 -7.31
CA THR A 247 5.76 15.13 -8.70
C THR A 247 6.87 15.81 -9.52
N ASP A 248 7.36 15.09 -10.52
CA ASP A 248 8.25 15.66 -11.55
C ASP A 248 7.51 16.11 -12.81
N ASP A 249 6.21 15.83 -12.88
CA ASP A 249 5.33 16.21 -13.98
C ASP A 249 5.02 17.70 -13.95
N ASP A 250 5.36 18.39 -15.04
CA ASP A 250 5.15 19.83 -15.22
C ASP A 250 3.68 20.25 -15.08
N ALA A 251 2.74 19.43 -15.57
CA ALA A 251 1.31 19.73 -15.48
C ALA A 251 0.82 19.72 -14.04
N TRP A 252 1.24 18.72 -13.25
CA TRP A 252 0.87 18.66 -11.83
C TRP A 252 1.56 19.72 -10.98
N ARG A 253 2.78 20.13 -11.30
CA ARG A 253 3.39 21.32 -10.67
C ARG A 253 2.58 22.57 -10.96
N ALA A 254 2.12 22.72 -12.21
CA ALA A 254 1.28 23.83 -12.62
C ALA A 254 -0.10 23.83 -11.94
N VAL A 255 -0.68 22.66 -11.64
CA VAL A 255 -1.89 22.55 -10.81
C VAL A 255 -1.66 23.16 -9.42
N GLY A 256 -0.55 22.83 -8.75
CA GLY A 256 -0.19 23.44 -7.47
C GLY A 256 -0.06 24.96 -7.59
N GLU A 257 0.64 25.44 -8.61
CA GLU A 257 0.74 26.88 -8.88
C GLU A 257 -0.61 27.54 -9.13
N LEU A 258 -1.53 26.88 -9.85
CA LEU A 258 -2.86 27.40 -10.14
C LEU A 258 -3.70 27.52 -8.87
N LEU A 259 -3.72 26.46 -8.04
CA LEU A 259 -4.49 26.43 -6.80
C LEU A 259 -4.01 27.46 -5.77
N SER A 260 -2.70 27.73 -5.71
CA SER A 260 -2.11 28.72 -4.78
C SER A 260 -2.61 30.16 -4.97
N ARG A 261 -3.20 30.45 -6.14
CA ARG A 261 -3.72 31.77 -6.56
C ARG A 261 -5.15 31.65 -7.08
N ALA A 262 -5.85 30.56 -6.75
CA ALA A 262 -7.23 30.38 -7.15
C ALA A 262 -8.12 31.43 -6.46
N GLU A 263 -8.84 32.17 -7.29
CA GLU A 263 -9.90 33.09 -6.88
C GLU A 263 -11.26 32.40 -7.03
N VAL A 264 -12.22 32.84 -6.22
CA VAL A 264 -13.59 32.31 -6.23
C VAL A 264 -14.53 33.39 -6.76
N VAL A 265 -15.40 33.02 -7.70
CA VAL A 265 -16.54 33.85 -8.11
C VAL A 265 -17.81 33.07 -7.86
N ALA A 266 -18.61 33.59 -6.92
CA ALA A 266 -19.71 32.86 -6.29
C ALA A 266 -19.21 31.49 -5.77
N HIS A 267 -19.50 30.40 -6.49
CA HIS A 267 -19.18 29.03 -6.07
C HIS A 267 -18.18 28.32 -6.99
N ASP A 268 -17.65 29.01 -8.00
CA ASP A 268 -16.68 28.46 -8.94
C ASP A 268 -15.26 28.99 -8.67
N LEU A 269 -14.27 28.10 -8.81
CA LEU A 269 -12.88 28.53 -8.96
C LEU A 269 -12.66 29.15 -10.34
N LEU A 270 -12.00 30.30 -10.38
CA LEU A 270 -11.59 30.95 -11.62
C LEU A 270 -10.34 30.30 -12.22
N PHE A 271 -10.42 29.97 -13.50
CA PHE A 271 -9.29 29.44 -14.25
C PHE A 271 -8.48 30.60 -14.86
N CYS A 272 -7.39 31.01 -14.21
CA CYS A 272 -6.67 32.23 -14.62
C CYS A 272 -6.10 32.15 -16.04
N PRO A 273 -6.07 33.25 -16.83
CA PRO A 273 -5.34 33.35 -18.09
C PRO A 273 -3.84 33.51 -17.83
N CYS A 274 -3.18 32.42 -17.47
CA CYS A 274 -1.84 32.37 -16.93
C CYS A 274 -1.08 31.15 -17.49
N ASP A 275 0.26 31.15 -17.45
CA ASP A 275 1.06 30.03 -17.97
C ASP A 275 0.75 28.70 -17.24
N ALA A 276 0.51 28.77 -15.92
CA ALA A 276 0.18 27.60 -15.12
C ALA A 276 -1.09 26.88 -15.60
N SER A 277 -2.10 27.61 -16.06
CA SER A 277 -3.33 26.97 -16.54
C SER A 277 -3.14 26.25 -17.88
N GLU A 278 -2.30 26.77 -18.78
CA GLU A 278 -1.94 26.07 -20.02
C GLU A 278 -1.12 24.80 -19.75
N ARG A 279 -0.16 24.88 -18.83
CA ARG A 279 0.67 23.72 -18.45
C ARG A 279 -0.15 22.64 -17.74
N ALA A 280 -1.09 23.03 -16.88
CA ALA A 280 -1.94 22.10 -16.14
C ALA A 280 -2.83 21.24 -17.05
N LEU A 281 -3.16 21.71 -18.26
CA LEU A 281 -3.96 20.97 -19.24
C LEU A 281 -3.17 19.92 -20.04
N ARG A 282 -1.84 19.84 -19.88
CA ARG A 282 -0.99 18.92 -20.65
C ARG A 282 -1.07 17.46 -20.19
N ASP A 283 -1.47 17.23 -18.93
CA ASP A 283 -1.75 15.88 -18.41
C ASP A 283 -3.27 15.64 -18.41
N PRO A 284 -3.79 14.62 -19.12
CA PRO A 284 -5.23 14.38 -19.20
C PRO A 284 -5.89 14.11 -17.84
N ARG A 285 -5.16 13.47 -16.90
CA ARG A 285 -5.72 13.18 -15.57
C ARG A 285 -5.85 14.45 -14.74
N ALA A 286 -4.82 15.29 -14.71
CA ALA A 286 -4.89 16.61 -14.09
C ALA A 286 -6.01 17.44 -14.72
N ALA A 287 -6.06 17.52 -16.04
CA ALA A 287 -7.04 18.31 -16.77
C ALA A 287 -8.48 17.87 -16.48
N ASP A 288 -8.78 16.56 -16.49
CA ASP A 288 -10.12 16.04 -16.18
C ASP A 288 -10.58 16.40 -14.75
N LEU A 289 -9.66 16.54 -13.79
CA LEU A 289 -9.96 17.00 -12.42
C LEU A 289 -10.15 18.51 -12.32
N LEU A 290 -9.50 19.30 -13.17
CA LEU A 290 -9.75 20.74 -13.25
C LEU A 290 -11.17 21.01 -13.73
N LEU A 291 -11.71 20.20 -14.65
CA LEU A 291 -13.10 20.32 -15.13
C LEU A 291 -14.15 20.12 -14.02
N SER A 292 -13.82 19.41 -12.94
CA SER A 292 -14.72 19.19 -11.79
C SER A 292 -14.62 20.27 -10.72
N SER A 293 -13.60 21.13 -10.81
CA SER A 293 -13.20 22.04 -9.73
C SER A 293 -13.26 23.51 -10.11
N PHE A 294 -13.13 23.81 -11.41
CA PHE A 294 -13.15 25.16 -11.96
C PHE A 294 -14.44 25.42 -12.75
N GLY A 295 -14.84 26.69 -12.81
CA GLY A 295 -15.94 27.13 -13.65
C GLY A 295 -15.67 26.94 -15.16
N PRO A 296 -16.70 27.03 -16.01
CA PRO A 296 -16.61 26.82 -17.47
C PRO A 296 -15.85 27.94 -18.20
N GLU A 297 -14.53 28.01 -18.02
CA GLU A 297 -13.64 28.89 -18.78
C GLU A 297 -13.33 28.32 -20.18
N GLN A 298 -13.12 29.20 -21.17
CA GLN A 298 -13.07 28.83 -22.58
C GLN A 298 -12.05 27.74 -22.95
N ARG A 299 -10.89 27.69 -22.27
CA ARG A 299 -9.84 26.70 -22.50
C ARG A 299 -10.20 25.35 -21.88
N LEU A 300 -10.82 25.34 -20.69
CA LEU A 300 -11.39 24.11 -20.12
C LEU A 300 -12.49 23.55 -21.03
N VAL A 301 -13.35 24.42 -21.57
CA VAL A 301 -14.41 24.03 -22.52
C VAL A 301 -13.82 23.49 -23.84
N ARG A 302 -12.74 24.10 -24.34
CA ARG A 302 -12.02 23.60 -25.53
C ARG A 302 -11.41 22.22 -25.27
N TYR A 303 -10.71 22.06 -24.16
CA TYR A 303 -10.16 20.76 -23.74
C TYR A 303 -11.27 19.71 -23.59
N ALA A 304 -12.40 20.06 -22.98
CA ALA A 304 -13.56 19.18 -22.87
C ALA A 304 -14.09 18.75 -24.23
N ALA A 305 -14.17 19.66 -25.22
CA ALA A 305 -14.59 19.32 -26.58
C ALA A 305 -13.64 18.31 -27.24
N GLU A 306 -12.33 18.51 -27.10
CA GLU A 306 -11.32 17.56 -27.61
C GLU A 306 -11.45 16.19 -26.93
N ARG A 307 -11.66 16.17 -25.60
CA ARG A 307 -11.87 14.94 -24.84
C ARG A 307 -13.14 14.20 -25.25
N ILE A 308 -14.22 14.91 -25.55
CA ILE A 308 -15.49 14.33 -26.02
C ILE A 308 -15.35 13.67 -27.39
N VAL A 309 -14.47 14.18 -28.26
CA VAL A 309 -14.18 13.51 -29.54
C VAL A 309 -13.53 12.14 -29.32
N ALA A 310 -12.61 12.04 -28.36
CA ALA A 310 -11.93 10.79 -28.03
C ALA A 310 -12.80 9.83 -27.19
N ASP A 311 -13.58 10.38 -26.25
CA ASP A 311 -14.48 9.66 -25.37
C ASP A 311 -15.81 10.42 -25.26
N PRO A 312 -16.80 10.07 -26.11
CA PRO A 312 -18.10 10.74 -26.12
C PRO A 312 -18.87 10.65 -24.80
N GLY A 313 -18.53 9.70 -23.92
CA GLY A 313 -19.17 9.50 -22.63
C GLY A 313 -18.45 10.20 -21.47
N ALA A 314 -17.34 10.89 -21.71
CA ALA A 314 -16.52 11.47 -20.64
C ALA A 314 -17.32 12.44 -19.75
N TYR A 315 -17.51 12.07 -18.48
CA TYR A 315 -18.47 12.71 -17.59
C TYR A 315 -18.19 14.20 -17.35
N TRP A 316 -17.02 14.56 -16.81
CA TRP A 316 -16.70 15.97 -16.50
C TRP A 316 -16.62 16.86 -17.75
N PRO A 317 -16.04 16.40 -18.88
CA PRO A 317 -16.17 17.10 -20.15
C PRO A 317 -17.62 17.39 -20.55
N ARG A 318 -18.55 16.44 -20.36
CA ARG A 318 -19.96 16.68 -20.64
C ARG A 318 -20.57 17.70 -19.67
N VAL A 319 -20.33 17.59 -18.38
CA VAL A 319 -20.87 18.53 -17.37
C VAL A 319 -20.38 19.96 -17.62
N ILE A 320 -19.08 20.17 -17.84
CA ILE A 320 -18.52 21.51 -18.06
C ILE A 320 -19.00 22.12 -19.39
N SER A 321 -19.11 21.32 -20.47
CA SER A 321 -19.67 21.78 -21.73
C SER A 321 -21.16 22.13 -21.60
N ALA A 322 -21.91 21.37 -20.80
CA ALA A 322 -23.32 21.67 -20.53
C ALA A 322 -23.50 23.01 -19.81
N ARG A 323 -22.70 23.26 -18.76
CA ARG A 323 -22.68 24.53 -18.02
C ARG A 323 -22.26 25.70 -18.93
N ALA A 324 -21.25 25.50 -19.77
CA ALA A 324 -20.79 26.51 -20.73
C ALA A 324 -21.86 26.87 -21.76
N ALA A 325 -22.51 25.86 -22.36
CA ALA A 325 -23.57 26.05 -23.33
C ALA A 325 -24.76 26.79 -22.71
N TRP A 326 -25.16 26.43 -21.49
CA TRP A 326 -26.23 27.10 -20.77
C TRP A 326 -25.89 28.59 -20.52
N ARG A 327 -24.67 28.91 -20.05
CA ARG A 327 -24.21 30.30 -19.88
C ARG A 327 -24.18 31.10 -21.18
N ALA A 328 -23.97 30.43 -22.31
CA ALA A 328 -24.00 31.06 -23.63
C ALA A 328 -25.42 31.21 -24.20
N GLY A 329 -26.46 30.75 -23.48
CA GLY A 329 -27.85 30.74 -23.94
C GLY A 329 -28.17 29.62 -24.94
N ASP A 330 -27.25 28.68 -25.17
CA ASP A 330 -27.46 27.51 -26.03
C ASP A 330 -28.08 26.36 -25.23
N VAL A 331 -29.38 26.51 -24.96
CA VAL A 331 -30.16 25.59 -24.12
C VAL A 331 -30.21 24.18 -24.70
N GLU A 332 -30.24 24.05 -26.03
CA GLU A 332 -30.26 22.75 -26.72
C GLU A 332 -28.96 21.99 -26.53
N GLN A 333 -27.80 22.65 -26.70
CA GLN A 333 -26.52 22.00 -26.40
C GLN A 333 -26.37 21.69 -24.91
N ALA A 334 -26.79 22.60 -24.03
CA ALA A 334 -26.76 22.36 -22.59
C ALA A 334 -27.50 21.08 -22.21
N ARG A 335 -28.75 20.93 -22.70
CA ARG A 335 -29.57 19.74 -22.51
C ARG A 335 -28.89 18.49 -23.04
N ARG A 336 -28.37 18.54 -24.28
CA ARG A 336 -27.74 17.39 -24.92
C ARG A 336 -26.54 16.88 -24.12
N HIS A 337 -25.65 17.78 -23.69
CA HIS A 337 -24.51 17.40 -22.88
C HIS A 337 -24.93 16.83 -21.52
N ALA A 338 -25.92 17.45 -20.87
CA ALA A 338 -26.43 16.98 -19.59
C ALA A 338 -27.09 15.58 -19.69
N LEU A 339 -27.88 15.31 -20.72
CA LEU A 339 -28.50 13.98 -20.93
C LEU A 339 -27.47 12.87 -21.17
N VAL A 340 -26.37 13.17 -21.88
CA VAL A 340 -25.28 12.20 -22.04
C VAL A 340 -24.57 11.94 -20.71
N ALA A 341 -24.30 13.00 -19.92
CA ALA A 341 -23.72 12.85 -18.58
C ALA A 341 -24.66 12.06 -17.63
N LEU A 342 -25.96 12.29 -17.73
CA LEU A 342 -26.99 11.56 -16.98
C LEU A 342 -26.98 10.07 -17.32
N GLY A 343 -26.70 9.70 -18.58
CA GLY A 343 -26.54 8.29 -18.96
C GLY A 343 -25.38 7.57 -18.24
N GLN A 344 -24.37 8.29 -17.78
CA GLN A 344 -23.25 7.74 -17.01
C GLN A 344 -23.52 7.73 -15.49
N GLU A 345 -24.17 8.77 -14.97
CA GLU A 345 -24.57 8.86 -13.56
C GLU A 345 -26.06 9.24 -13.45
N PRO A 346 -26.99 8.26 -13.58
CA PRO A 346 -28.44 8.51 -13.65
C PRO A 346 -29.06 9.08 -12.36
N HIS A 347 -28.31 9.03 -11.26
CA HIS A 347 -28.68 9.57 -9.96
C HIS A 347 -27.71 10.67 -9.51
N GLY A 348 -26.90 11.20 -10.43
CA GLY A 348 -25.90 12.20 -10.13
C GLY A 348 -26.51 13.60 -10.03
N LEU A 349 -26.02 14.40 -9.08
CA LEU A 349 -26.40 15.78 -8.84
C LEU A 349 -26.22 16.64 -10.11
N TRP A 350 -25.03 16.62 -10.71
CA TRP A 350 -24.64 17.61 -11.72
C TRP A 350 -25.49 17.59 -13.00
N PRO A 351 -25.82 16.43 -13.61
CA PRO A 351 -26.67 16.39 -14.80
C PRO A 351 -28.09 16.89 -14.50
N HIS A 352 -28.69 16.46 -13.39
CA HIS A 352 -30.01 16.92 -12.96
C HIS A 352 -30.02 18.43 -12.65
N LEU A 353 -28.95 18.94 -12.03
CA LEU A 353 -28.82 20.38 -11.76
C LEU A 353 -28.80 21.19 -13.06
N VAL A 354 -28.03 20.77 -14.06
CA VAL A 354 -28.01 21.46 -15.36
C VAL A 354 -29.35 21.36 -16.09
N LEU A 355 -30.01 20.19 -16.06
CA LEU A 355 -31.33 20.01 -16.67
C LEU A 355 -32.41 20.85 -15.98
N ALA A 356 -32.32 21.03 -14.67
CA ALA A 356 -33.20 21.93 -13.92
C ALA A 356 -33.00 23.40 -14.34
N TYR A 357 -31.76 23.86 -14.52
CA TYR A 357 -31.50 25.21 -15.05
C TYR A 357 -31.96 25.39 -16.50
N VAL A 358 -31.80 24.37 -17.34
CA VAL A 358 -32.35 24.35 -18.70
C VAL A 358 -33.88 24.50 -18.67
N ALA A 359 -34.57 23.73 -17.82
CA ALA A 359 -36.02 23.81 -17.67
C ALA A 359 -36.47 25.17 -17.11
N LEU A 360 -35.70 25.75 -16.18
CA LEU A 360 -35.95 27.10 -15.66
C LEU A 360 -35.93 28.14 -16.79
N SER A 361 -34.91 28.10 -17.67
CA SER A 361 -34.77 29.03 -18.80
C SER A 361 -35.89 28.92 -19.82
N GLU A 362 -36.43 27.72 -20.02
CA GLU A 362 -37.55 27.47 -20.94
C GLU A 362 -38.94 27.66 -20.32
N ARG A 363 -39.01 27.93 -19.00
CA ARG A 363 -40.26 27.94 -18.22
C ARG A 363 -41.03 26.61 -18.31
N ASP A 364 -40.31 25.48 -18.34
CA ASP A 364 -40.89 24.14 -18.21
C ASP A 364 -40.92 23.72 -16.73
N ASP A 365 -41.99 24.10 -16.03
CA ASP A 365 -42.13 23.89 -14.59
C ASP A 365 -42.23 22.40 -14.21
N ALA A 366 -42.75 21.54 -15.11
CA ALA A 366 -42.88 20.11 -14.86
C ALA A 366 -41.52 19.42 -14.85
N THR A 367 -40.68 19.73 -15.84
CA THR A 367 -39.29 19.24 -15.89
C THR A 367 -38.47 19.88 -14.77
N LEU A 368 -38.61 21.18 -14.50
CA LEU A 368 -37.93 21.87 -13.40
C LEU A 368 -38.18 21.15 -12.07
N LEU A 369 -39.44 20.83 -11.74
CA LEU A 369 -39.79 20.07 -10.54
C LEU A 369 -39.15 18.67 -10.50
N THR A 370 -39.16 17.96 -11.63
CA THR A 370 -38.66 16.59 -11.72
C THR A 370 -37.15 16.54 -11.51
N GLU A 371 -36.42 17.36 -12.26
CA GLU A 371 -34.96 17.42 -12.22
C GLU A 371 -34.46 17.99 -10.89
N SER A 372 -35.12 19.02 -10.34
CA SER A 372 -34.74 19.57 -9.03
C SER A 372 -34.94 18.58 -7.90
N ARG A 373 -36.00 17.75 -7.95
CA ARG A 373 -36.18 16.66 -6.96
C ARG A 373 -35.11 15.59 -7.08
N ALA A 374 -34.74 15.21 -8.30
CA ALA A 374 -33.69 14.21 -8.52
C ALA A 374 -32.32 14.72 -8.04
N ALA A 375 -32.00 15.98 -8.34
CA ALA A 375 -30.80 16.65 -7.83
C ALA A 375 -30.79 16.76 -6.29
N ALA A 376 -31.92 17.16 -5.68
CA ALA A 376 -32.05 17.22 -4.22
C ALA A 376 -32.03 15.82 -3.57
N ALA A 377 -32.48 14.77 -4.25
CA ALA A 377 -32.36 13.40 -3.76
C ALA A 377 -30.89 12.92 -3.75
N ALA A 378 -30.09 13.35 -4.73
CA ALA A 378 -28.66 13.07 -4.78
C ALA A 378 -27.89 13.81 -3.66
N ASN A 379 -28.26 15.07 -3.39
CA ASN A 379 -27.71 15.83 -2.28
C ASN A 379 -28.77 16.73 -1.61
N PRO A 380 -29.40 16.27 -0.51
CA PRO A 380 -30.48 17.00 0.16
C PRO A 380 -30.04 18.31 0.81
N ARG A 381 -28.73 18.50 1.00
CA ARG A 381 -28.17 19.70 1.65
C ARG A 381 -27.66 20.72 0.64
N HIS A 382 -27.69 20.39 -0.65
CA HIS A 382 -27.25 21.30 -1.70
C HIS A 382 -28.28 22.41 -1.92
N LEU A 383 -27.84 23.66 -1.86
CA LEU A 383 -28.73 24.81 -1.90
C LEU A 383 -29.34 25.03 -3.29
N GLU A 384 -28.59 24.82 -4.37
CA GLU A 384 -29.11 25.06 -5.72
C GLU A 384 -30.35 24.23 -6.09
N PRO A 385 -30.36 22.89 -5.94
CA PRO A 385 -31.56 22.08 -6.18
C PRO A 385 -32.73 22.50 -5.28
N THR A 386 -32.44 22.89 -4.04
CA THR A 386 -33.45 23.33 -3.06
C THR A 386 -34.16 24.59 -3.55
N VAL A 387 -33.41 25.58 -4.04
CA VAL A 387 -33.97 26.81 -4.60
C VAL A 387 -34.76 26.53 -5.87
N LEU A 388 -34.21 25.75 -6.80
CA LEU A 388 -34.90 25.39 -8.06
C LEU A 388 -36.19 24.60 -7.82
N LEU A 389 -36.20 23.70 -6.83
CA LEU A 389 -37.40 22.99 -6.39
C LEU A 389 -38.48 23.95 -5.89
N ALA A 390 -38.09 24.93 -5.06
CA ALA A 390 -39.02 25.94 -4.56
C ALA A 390 -39.59 26.81 -5.69
N VAL A 391 -38.79 27.18 -6.69
CA VAL A 391 -39.28 27.87 -7.90
C VAL A 391 -40.34 27.05 -8.62
N GLY A 392 -40.04 25.77 -8.90
CA GLY A 392 -40.97 24.88 -9.60
C GLY A 392 -42.27 24.65 -8.82
N LEU A 393 -42.19 24.55 -7.49
CA LEU A 393 -43.37 24.44 -6.62
C LEU A 393 -44.23 25.72 -6.68
N ALA A 394 -43.60 26.89 -6.55
CA ALA A 394 -44.30 28.17 -6.55
C ALA A 394 -45.02 28.42 -7.89
N ARG A 395 -44.33 28.21 -9.02
CA ARG A 395 -44.92 28.36 -10.37
C ARG A 395 -46.04 27.35 -10.63
N SER A 396 -45.94 26.16 -10.04
CA SER A 396 -46.98 25.12 -10.07
C SER A 396 -48.12 25.32 -9.05
N GLN A 397 -48.39 26.55 -8.61
CA GLN A 397 -49.48 26.92 -7.69
C GLN A 397 -49.36 26.30 -6.28
N ARG A 398 -48.15 25.89 -5.85
CA ARG A 398 -47.88 25.31 -4.53
C ARG A 398 -47.02 26.24 -3.67
N LEU A 399 -47.42 27.52 -3.61
CA LEU A 399 -46.62 28.58 -2.98
C LEU A 399 -46.32 28.33 -1.49
N ALA A 400 -47.28 27.79 -0.73
CA ALA A 400 -47.07 27.49 0.70
C ALA A 400 -45.98 26.43 0.91
N GLU A 401 -45.93 25.41 0.03
CA GLU A 401 -44.89 24.39 0.08
C GLU A 401 -43.53 24.94 -0.35
N ALA A 402 -43.50 25.79 -1.37
CA ALA A 402 -42.30 26.49 -1.80
C ALA A 402 -41.72 27.36 -0.68
N GLN A 403 -42.56 28.13 0.01
CA GLN A 403 -42.14 28.94 1.15
C GLN A 403 -41.58 28.06 2.29
N ALA A 404 -42.26 26.95 2.61
CA ALA A 404 -41.77 26.02 3.62
C ALA A 404 -40.41 25.42 3.26
N VAL A 405 -40.15 25.09 1.98
CA VAL A 405 -38.83 24.60 1.55
C VAL A 405 -37.73 25.63 1.85
N ILE A 406 -37.96 26.91 1.55
CA ILE A 406 -36.98 27.97 1.79
C ILE A 406 -36.82 28.26 3.28
N ASP A 407 -37.91 28.29 4.05
CA ASP A 407 -37.89 28.55 5.49
C ASP A 407 -37.12 27.44 6.25
N HIS A 408 -37.33 26.17 5.89
CA HIS A 408 -36.62 25.04 6.53
C HIS A 408 -35.13 24.98 6.16
N ALA A 409 -34.76 25.44 4.97
CA ALA A 409 -33.37 25.42 4.53
C ALA A 409 -32.49 26.44 5.26
N ASP A 410 -33.10 27.46 5.89
CA ASP A 410 -32.42 28.51 6.65
C ASP A 410 -31.30 29.22 5.86
N ILE A 411 -31.60 29.58 4.61
CA ILE A 411 -30.62 30.08 3.63
C ILE A 411 -30.83 31.53 3.21
N ALA A 412 -31.58 32.31 4.01
CA ALA A 412 -31.95 33.67 3.64
C ALA A 412 -30.74 34.57 3.37
N GLU A 413 -29.66 34.47 4.16
CA GLU A 413 -28.43 35.25 3.94
C GLU A 413 -27.79 34.93 2.58
N HIS A 414 -27.78 33.65 2.19
CA HIS A 414 -27.25 33.17 0.91
C HIS A 414 -28.08 33.68 -0.28
N LEU A 415 -29.40 33.61 -0.18
CA LEU A 415 -30.29 34.10 -1.24
C LEU A 415 -30.20 35.64 -1.36
N GLN A 416 -30.09 36.35 -0.24
CA GLN A 416 -29.86 37.80 -0.24
C GLN A 416 -28.54 38.17 -0.91
N TYR A 417 -27.49 37.35 -0.75
CA TYR A 417 -26.23 37.58 -1.45
C TYR A 417 -26.42 37.59 -2.97
N HIS A 418 -27.04 36.55 -3.56
CA HIS A 418 -27.25 36.48 -5.01
C HIS A 418 -28.20 37.56 -5.54
N LEU A 419 -29.18 38.00 -4.75
CA LEU A 419 -30.02 39.14 -5.14
C LEU A 419 -29.25 40.47 -5.23
N GLN A 420 -28.25 40.66 -4.38
CA GLN A 420 -27.58 41.94 -4.20
C GLN A 420 -26.22 42.02 -4.92
N HIS A 421 -25.63 40.88 -5.27
CA HIS A 421 -24.29 40.79 -5.86
C HIS A 421 -24.30 39.94 -7.13
N PRO A 422 -24.94 40.39 -8.22
CA PRO A 422 -24.96 39.64 -9.46
C PRO A 422 -23.57 39.58 -10.08
N VAL A 423 -23.04 38.37 -10.22
CA VAL A 423 -21.74 38.04 -10.82
C VAL A 423 -21.89 37.09 -12.02
N GLY A 424 -23.11 36.79 -12.45
CA GLY A 424 -23.42 35.86 -13.54
C GLY A 424 -23.44 34.40 -13.09
N HIS A 425 -23.65 34.14 -11.80
CA HIS A 425 -23.81 32.79 -11.27
C HIS A 425 -25.23 32.26 -11.55
N PRO A 426 -25.42 30.97 -11.92
CA PRO A 426 -26.74 30.40 -12.20
C PRO A 426 -27.80 30.59 -11.10
N MET A 427 -27.39 30.59 -9.83
CA MET A 427 -28.31 30.83 -8.71
C MET A 427 -28.99 32.20 -8.78
N GLU A 428 -28.40 33.21 -9.41
CA GLU A 428 -29.03 34.53 -9.56
C GLU A 428 -30.35 34.43 -10.32
N ASP A 429 -30.38 33.62 -11.39
CA ASP A 429 -31.60 33.37 -12.17
C ASP A 429 -32.63 32.58 -11.36
N ALA A 430 -32.18 31.58 -10.59
CA ALA A 430 -33.07 30.79 -9.74
C ALA A 430 -33.69 31.64 -8.62
N VAL A 431 -32.90 32.52 -7.99
CA VAL A 431 -33.37 33.41 -6.92
C VAL A 431 -34.28 34.51 -7.48
N ALA A 432 -33.96 35.07 -8.65
CA ALA A 432 -34.86 36.01 -9.33
C ALA A 432 -36.21 35.35 -9.66
N ALA A 433 -36.20 34.12 -10.19
CA ALA A 433 -37.40 33.35 -10.47
C ALA A 433 -38.20 32.99 -9.21
N LEU A 434 -37.50 32.76 -8.08
CA LEU A 434 -38.11 32.47 -6.79
C LEU A 434 -38.92 33.68 -6.28
N VAL A 435 -38.34 34.88 -6.37
CA VAL A 435 -39.00 36.14 -6.01
C VAL A 435 -40.13 36.47 -6.99
N GLU A 436 -39.92 36.30 -8.30
CA GLU A 436 -40.97 36.48 -9.33
C GLU A 436 -42.18 35.58 -9.06
N ALA A 437 -41.95 34.35 -8.59
CA ALA A 437 -42.99 33.38 -8.25
C ALA A 437 -43.68 33.65 -6.90
N GLY A 438 -43.30 34.71 -6.18
CA GLY A 438 -43.96 35.19 -4.97
C GLY A 438 -43.47 34.57 -3.65
N VAL A 439 -42.37 33.81 -3.68
CA VAL A 439 -41.74 33.30 -2.45
C VAL A 439 -40.97 34.43 -1.77
N LYS A 440 -41.16 34.57 -0.46
CA LYS A 440 -40.55 35.64 0.33
C LYS A 440 -39.20 35.18 0.86
N ILE A 441 -38.20 36.04 0.71
CA ILE A 441 -36.87 35.86 1.30
C ILE A 441 -36.75 36.86 2.46
N ALA A 442 -36.35 36.39 3.65
CA ALA A 442 -36.17 37.25 4.81
C ALA A 442 -35.14 38.35 4.51
N ALA A 443 -35.41 39.57 4.99
CA ALA A 443 -34.52 40.71 4.82
C ALA A 443 -33.39 40.68 5.87
N VAL A 444 -32.36 39.90 5.59
CA VAL A 444 -31.17 39.72 6.42
C VAL A 444 -29.92 40.19 5.69
N ALA A 445 -28.80 40.35 6.42
CA ALA A 445 -27.54 40.74 5.81
C ALA A 445 -27.07 39.66 4.80
N PRO A 446 -26.66 40.04 3.58
CA PRO A 446 -26.22 39.08 2.58
C PRO A 446 -24.92 38.40 3.00
N ARG A 447 -24.87 37.07 2.89
CA ARG A 447 -23.67 36.26 3.12
C ARG A 447 -23.69 35.04 2.21
N LEU A 448 -22.68 34.89 1.37
CA LEU A 448 -22.60 33.76 0.44
C LEU A 448 -22.52 32.43 1.18
N GLY A 449 -21.47 32.18 1.97
CA GLY A 449 -21.30 30.86 2.61
C GLY A 449 -21.21 29.69 1.59
N PRO A 450 -21.08 28.45 2.05
CA PRO A 450 -20.95 27.29 1.16
C PRO A 450 -22.29 26.90 0.52
N VAL A 451 -22.24 26.23 -0.64
CA VAL A 451 -23.43 25.60 -1.29
C VAL A 451 -23.98 24.40 -0.54
N VAL A 452 -23.22 23.89 0.43
CA VAL A 452 -23.65 22.86 1.37
C VAL A 452 -23.29 23.37 2.78
N PRO A 453 -24.27 23.89 3.54
CA PRO A 453 -24.02 24.43 4.88
C PRO A 453 -23.44 23.39 5.86
N HIS A 454 -22.46 23.81 6.67
CA HIS A 454 -22.02 23.08 7.86
C HIS A 454 -22.94 23.45 9.03
N HIS A 455 -23.50 22.47 9.75
CA HIS A 455 -24.27 22.73 10.97
C HIS A 455 -23.40 22.80 12.23
#